data_AF-B9TQA7-F1
#
_entry.id   AF-B9TQA7-F1
#
_cell.length_a   1.000
_cell.length_b   1.000
_cell.length_c   1.000
_cell.angle_alpha   90.00
_cell.angle_beta   90.00
_cell.angle_gamma   90.00
#
_symmetry.space_group_name_H-M   'P 1'
#
loop_
_entity.id
_entity.type
_entity.pdbx_description
1 polymer ?
#
loop_
_entity_poly.entity_id
_entity_poly.type
_entity_poly.pdbx_seq_one_letter_code
_entity_poly.pdbx_strand_id
1 'polypeptide(L)'
;LIECFGNLSREGFTQSSMTAFYQQQQATSKYSIGALLTTEAVLLTIKKELKKLSPTSKIEDDFLKNLLLTDVIKRELIEGEQATAAIELIKKCARAQARLKAKAVIQ
;
A
#
# COMPACT_ATOMS: atom_id res chain seq x y z
N LEU A 1 -14.87 -8.94 12.23
CA LEU A 1 -16.26 -9.25 12.68
C LEU A 1 -16.51 -8.74 14.09
N ILE A 2 -15.70 -9.11 15.10
CA ILE A 2 -15.87 -8.65 16.50
C ILE A 2 -15.71 -7.12 16.64
N GLU A 3 -14.70 -6.52 16.00
CA GLU A 3 -14.52 -5.05 15.99
C GLU A 3 -15.69 -4.29 15.34
N CYS A 4 -16.32 -4.86 14.31
CA CYS A 4 -17.50 -4.27 13.68
C CYS A 4 -18.67 -4.18 14.68
N PHE A 5 -18.91 -5.25 15.45
CA PHE A 5 -19.96 -5.26 16.47
C PHE A 5 -19.64 -4.33 17.65
N GLY A 6 -18.37 -4.22 18.05
CA GLY A 6 -17.93 -3.27 19.06
C GLY A 6 -18.20 -1.81 18.66
N ASN A 7 -17.92 -1.44 17.41
CA ASN A 7 -18.18 -0.09 16.89
C ASN A 7 -19.66 0.22 16.69
N LEU A 8 -20.54 -0.79 16.58
CA LEU A 8 -21.99 -0.61 16.51
C LEU A 8 -22.66 -0.57 17.90
N SER A 9 -21.91 -0.87 18.97
CA SER A 9 -22.41 -0.80 20.34
C SER A 9 -22.56 0.65 20.81
N ARG A 10 -23.48 0.88 21.74
CA ARG A 10 -23.74 2.21 22.32
C ARG A 10 -22.51 2.81 23.04
N GLU A 11 -21.58 1.97 23.46
CA GLU A 11 -20.35 2.34 24.19
C GLU A 11 -19.15 2.57 23.26
N GLY A 12 -19.15 1.97 22.06
CA GLY A 12 -18.05 2.05 21.09
C GLY A 12 -18.33 2.91 19.84
N PHE A 13 -19.58 3.34 19.63
CA PHE A 13 -19.98 4.17 18.49
C PHE A 13 -19.49 5.61 18.67
N THR A 14 -18.30 5.90 18.12
CA THR A 14 -17.81 7.26 17.92
C THR A 14 -17.49 7.45 16.44
N GLN A 15 -17.71 8.66 15.90
CA GLN A 15 -17.39 8.94 14.49
C GLN A 15 -15.92 8.66 14.16
N SER A 16 -15.03 8.83 15.13
CA SER A 16 -13.60 8.54 15.00
C SER A 16 -13.29 7.04 14.95
N SER A 17 -13.92 6.21 15.79
CA SER A 17 -13.64 4.75 15.83
C SER A 17 -14.09 4.04 14.54
N MET A 18 -15.27 4.39 14.02
CA MET A 18 -15.77 3.82 12.77
C MET A 18 -14.92 4.26 11.57
N THR A 19 -14.53 5.53 11.52
CA THR A 19 -13.68 6.06 10.46
C THR A 19 -12.31 5.38 10.47
N ALA A 20 -11.69 5.20 11.64
CA ALA A 20 -10.41 4.51 11.76
C ALA A 20 -10.50 3.05 11.30
N PHE A 21 -11.55 2.33 11.69
CA PHE A 21 -11.78 0.96 11.25
C PHE A 21 -11.95 0.85 9.72
N TYR A 22 -12.75 1.74 9.12
CA TYR A 22 -12.93 1.80 7.68
C TYR A 22 -11.61 2.08 6.96
N GLN A 23 -10.82 3.04 7.45
CA GLN A 23 -9.50 3.37 6.90
C GLN A 23 -8.53 2.19 6.99
N GLN A 24 -8.51 1.47 8.12
CA GLN A 24 -7.70 0.27 8.28
C GLN A 24 -8.11 -0.82 7.29
N GLN A 25 -9.41 -1.06 7.11
CA GLN A 25 -9.92 -2.05 6.17
C GLN A 25 -9.58 -1.66 4.72
N GLN A 26 -9.70 -0.38 4.38
CA GLN A 26 -9.31 0.11 3.06
C GLN A 26 -7.80 -0.04 2.83
N ALA A 27 -6.97 0.32 3.82
CA ALA A 27 -5.51 0.21 3.74
C ALA A 27 -5.02 -1.24 3.62
N THR A 28 -5.72 -2.19 4.25
CA THR A 28 -5.40 -3.63 4.24
C THR A 28 -6.11 -4.42 3.13
N SER A 29 -6.92 -3.76 2.30
CA SER A 29 -7.59 -4.43 1.18
C SER A 29 -6.60 -4.99 0.16
N LYS A 30 -7.00 -6.06 -0.53
CA LYS A 30 -6.20 -6.69 -1.60
C LYS A 30 -5.76 -5.69 -2.69
N TYR A 31 -6.60 -4.71 -3.00
CA TYR A 31 -6.30 -3.64 -3.96
C TYR A 31 -5.24 -2.67 -3.43
N SER A 32 -5.35 -2.26 -2.17
CA SER A 32 -4.36 -1.37 -1.53
C SER A 32 -2.99 -2.03 -1.39
N ILE A 33 -2.95 -3.32 -1.03
CA ILE A 33 -1.69 -4.09 -0.99
C ILE A 33 -1.10 -4.24 -2.40
N GLY A 34 -1.92 -4.58 -3.40
CA GLY A 34 -1.49 -4.66 -4.80
C GLY A 34 -0.89 -3.34 -5.28
N ALA A 35 -1.58 -2.22 -5.04
CA ALA A 35 -1.10 -0.88 -5.36
C ALA A 35 0.22 -0.56 -4.63
N LEU A 36 0.32 -0.90 -3.33
CA LEU A 36 1.51 -0.67 -2.52
C LEU A 36 2.75 -1.40 -3.06
N LEU A 37 2.60 -2.66 -3.48
CA LEU A 37 3.68 -3.47 -4.05
C LEU A 37 4.32 -2.83 -5.30
N THR A 38 3.53 -2.07 -6.07
CA THR A 38 4.00 -1.40 -7.29
C THR A 38 4.68 -0.05 -7.04
N THR A 39 4.76 0.40 -5.78
CA THR A 39 5.40 1.67 -5.42
C THR A 39 6.92 1.55 -5.44
N GLU A 40 7.59 2.63 -5.84
CA GLU A 40 9.06 2.69 -5.92
C GLU A 40 9.74 2.31 -4.59
N ALA A 41 9.23 2.78 -3.46
CA ALA A 41 9.80 2.47 -2.15
C ALA A 41 9.79 0.96 -1.83
N VAL A 42 8.72 0.27 -2.23
CA VAL A 42 8.61 -1.18 -2.02
C VAL A 42 9.44 -1.95 -3.03
N LEU A 43 9.45 -1.54 -4.31
CA LEU A 43 10.33 -2.11 -5.34
C LEU A 43 11.81 -2.05 -4.92
N LEU A 44 12.26 -0.91 -4.41
CA LEU A 44 13.62 -0.73 -3.89
C LEU A 44 13.91 -1.66 -2.69
N THR A 45 12.91 -1.87 -1.83
CA THR A 45 13.04 -2.78 -0.67
C THR A 45 13.16 -4.23 -1.15
N ILE A 46 12.30 -4.67 -2.07
CA ILE A 46 12.36 -6.01 -2.67
C ILE A 46 13.72 -6.22 -3.33
N LYS A 47 14.21 -5.25 -4.11
CA LYS A 47 15.53 -5.30 -4.75
C LYS A 47 16.67 -5.44 -3.74
N LYS A 48 16.62 -4.70 -2.64
CA LYS A 48 17.63 -4.80 -1.56
C LYS A 48 17.62 -6.19 -0.92
N GLU A 49 16.45 -6.72 -0.60
CA GLU A 49 16.33 -8.06 -0.02
C GLU A 49 16.79 -9.15 -1.00
N LEU A 50 16.43 -9.07 -2.28
CA LEU A 50 16.92 -9.98 -3.31
C LEU A 50 18.45 -9.93 -3.47
N LYS A 51 19.05 -8.73 -3.40
CA LYS A 51 20.50 -8.57 -3.47
C LYS A 51 21.23 -9.19 -2.27
N LYS A 52 20.62 -9.19 -1.08
CA LYS A 52 21.18 -9.89 0.08
C LYS A 52 21.18 -11.41 -0.12
N LEU A 53 20.14 -11.94 -0.74
CA LEU A 53 20.02 -13.37 -1.04
C LEU A 53 20.89 -13.80 -2.23
N SER A 54 21.07 -12.92 -3.23
CA SER A 54 21.86 -13.17 -4.43
C SER A 54 22.70 -11.93 -4.81
N PRO A 55 23.92 -11.80 -4.28
CA PRO A 55 24.76 -10.61 -4.44
C PRO A 55 25.18 -10.30 -5.87
N THR A 56 25.25 -11.32 -6.73
CA THR A 56 25.71 -11.21 -8.14
C THR A 56 24.59 -10.78 -9.09
N SER A 57 23.35 -10.78 -8.64
CA SER A 57 22.20 -10.45 -9.50
C SER A 57 22.12 -8.94 -9.79
N LYS A 58 22.10 -8.59 -11.09
CA LYS A 58 21.71 -7.25 -11.54
C LYS A 58 20.21 -7.26 -11.80
N ILE A 59 19.46 -6.55 -10.96
CA ILE A 59 18.01 -6.43 -11.08
C ILE A 59 17.69 -5.00 -11.50
N GLU A 60 17.02 -4.85 -12.63
CA GLU A 60 16.51 -3.56 -13.12
C GLU A 60 15.15 -3.27 -12.52
N ASP A 61 14.88 -1.99 -12.26
CA ASP A 61 13.65 -1.58 -11.57
C ASP A 61 12.41 -1.81 -12.44
N ASP A 62 12.52 -1.54 -13.75
CA ASP A 62 11.44 -1.78 -14.70
C ASP A 62 11.16 -3.27 -14.89
N PHE A 63 12.20 -4.11 -14.91
CA PHE A 63 12.04 -5.57 -14.96
C PHE A 63 11.25 -6.07 -13.74
N LEU A 64 11.65 -5.68 -12.54
CA LEU A 64 10.99 -6.12 -11.30
C LEU A 64 9.54 -5.63 -11.24
N LYS A 65 9.29 -4.40 -11.69
CA LYS A 65 7.94 -3.84 -11.75
C LYS A 65 7.06 -4.60 -12.73
N ASN A 66 7.56 -4.91 -13.93
CA ASN A 66 6.82 -5.68 -14.93
C ASN A 66 6.56 -7.10 -14.45
N LEU A 67 7.54 -7.77 -13.86
CA LEU A 67 7.39 -9.09 -13.24
C LEU A 67 6.26 -9.09 -12.20
N LEU A 68 6.20 -8.06 -11.35
CA LEU A 68 5.12 -7.93 -10.38
C LEU A 68 3.75 -7.74 -11.04
N LEU A 69 3.66 -6.89 -12.07
CA LEU A 69 2.38 -6.57 -12.73
C LEU A 69 1.85 -7.70 -13.62
N THR A 70 2.74 -8.46 -14.25
CA THR A 70 2.33 -9.47 -15.24
C THR A 70 2.23 -10.86 -14.62
N ASP A 71 3.17 -11.23 -13.76
CA ASP A 71 3.34 -12.63 -13.36
C ASP A 71 3.01 -12.91 -11.90
N VAL A 72 3.12 -11.91 -11.00
CA VAL A 72 2.93 -12.10 -9.56
C VAL A 72 1.56 -11.62 -9.08
N ILE A 73 1.18 -10.40 -9.47
CA ILE A 73 -0.07 -9.78 -9.01
C ILE A 73 -1.20 -10.25 -9.91
N LYS A 74 -2.29 -10.72 -9.31
CA LYS A 74 -3.50 -11.10 -10.06
C LYS A 74 -4.03 -9.90 -10.84
N ARG A 75 -4.38 -10.13 -12.11
CA ARG A 75 -4.83 -9.06 -13.03
C ARG A 75 -6.00 -8.24 -12.49
N GLU A 76 -6.92 -8.87 -11.77
CA GLU A 76 -8.05 -8.20 -11.08
C GLU A 76 -7.64 -7.14 -10.06
N LEU A 77 -6.40 -7.16 -9.56
CA LEU A 77 -5.89 -6.20 -8.57
C LEU A 77 -5.17 -5.00 -9.21
N ILE A 78 -4.98 -5.05 -10.53
CA ILE A 78 -4.31 -4.04 -11.34
C ILE A 78 -5.33 -3.32 -12.22
N GLU A 79 -6.30 -4.08 -12.73
CA GLU A 79 -7.36 -3.61 -13.60
C GLU A 79 -8.65 -3.31 -12.82
N GLY A 80 -9.45 -2.38 -13.35
CA GLY A 80 -10.76 -2.04 -12.81
C GLY A 80 -10.76 -0.84 -11.85
N GLU A 81 -11.97 -0.44 -11.47
CA GLU A 81 -12.21 0.79 -10.71
C GLU A 81 -11.60 0.73 -9.29
N GLN A 82 -11.75 -0.40 -8.59
CA GLN A 82 -11.22 -0.59 -7.24
C GLN A 82 -9.68 -0.57 -7.21
N ALA A 83 -9.03 -1.18 -8.20
CA ALA A 83 -7.59 -1.14 -8.36
C ALA A 83 -7.11 0.30 -8.63
N THR A 84 -7.79 1.00 -9.54
CA THR A 84 -7.46 2.39 -9.89
C THR A 84 -7.61 3.32 -8.68
N ALA A 85 -8.72 3.20 -7.94
CA ALA A 85 -8.97 3.98 -6.73
C ALA A 85 -7.91 3.72 -5.65
N ALA A 86 -7.52 2.47 -5.45
CA ALA A 86 -6.46 2.11 -4.51
C ALA A 86 -5.10 2.70 -4.92
N ILE A 87 -4.75 2.64 -6.20
CA ILE A 87 -3.52 3.24 -6.74
C ILE A 87 -3.50 4.75 -6.47
N GLU A 88 -4.60 5.45 -6.74
CA GLU A 88 -4.69 6.88 -6.46
C GLU A 88 -4.58 7.21 -4.98
N LEU A 89 -5.23 6.43 -4.12
CA LEU A 89 -5.16 6.59 -2.68
C LEU A 89 -3.73 6.42 -2.18
N ILE A 90 -3.03 5.35 -2.59
CA ILE A 90 -1.64 5.10 -2.22
C ILE A 90 -0.73 6.23 -2.73
N LYS A 91 -0.93 6.73 -3.95
CA LYS A 91 -0.18 7.89 -4.48
C LYS A 91 -0.41 9.15 -3.65
N LYS A 92 -1.66 9.43 -3.24
CA LYS A 92 -1.99 10.57 -2.38
C LYS A 92 -1.30 10.45 -1.02
N CYS A 93 -1.37 9.28 -0.39
CA CYS A 93 -0.70 9.00 0.88
C CYS A 93 0.83 9.14 0.78
N ALA A 94 1.45 8.59 -0.27
CA ALA A 94 2.88 8.70 -0.52
C ALA A 94 3.34 10.17 -0.64
N ARG A 95 2.58 10.99 -1.38
CA ARG A 95 2.83 12.44 -1.50
C ARG A 95 2.69 13.16 -0.16
N ALA A 96 1.65 12.84 0.62
CA ALA A 96 1.46 13.43 1.95
C ALA A 96 2.65 13.09 2.88
N GLN A 97 3.08 11.83 2.88
CA GLN A 97 4.25 11.38 3.65
C GLN A 97 5.55 12.08 3.22
N ALA A 98 5.78 12.22 1.92
CA ALA A 98 6.95 12.96 1.41
C ALA A 98 6.96 14.42 1.89
N ARG A 99 5.80 15.09 1.91
CA ARG A 99 5.66 16.46 2.42
C ARG A 99 5.92 16.56 3.92
N LEU A 100 5.45 15.59 4.71
CA LEU A 100 5.71 15.55 6.15
C LEU A 100 7.20 15.34 6.44
N LYS A 101 7.85 14.41 5.74
CA LYS A 101 9.30 14.19 5.85
C LYS A 101 10.08 15.44 5.46
N ALA A 102 9.70 16.12 4.38
CA ALA A 102 10.37 17.36 3.97
C ALA A 102 10.26 18.46 5.03
N LYS A 103 9.11 18.61 5.70
CA LYS A 103 8.94 19.56 6.80
C LYS A 103 9.79 19.21 8.02
N ALA A 104 9.89 17.93 8.36
CA ALA A 104 10.69 17.45 9.49
C ALA A 104 12.21 17.55 9.27
N VAL A 105 12.68 17.68 8.03
CA VAL A 105 14.11 17.89 7.70
C VAL A 105 14.49 19.38 7.74
N ILE A 106 13.51 20.28 7.58
CA ILE A 106 13.72 21.74 7.59
C ILE A 106 13.62 22.31 9.02
N GLN A 107 13.05 21.55 9.95
CA GLN A 107 12.86 21.91 11.36
C GLN A 107 13.94 21.29 12.24
#